data_AF-A0A091U3N7-F1
#
_entry.id   AF-A0A091U3N7-F1
#
_cell.length_a   1.000
_cell.length_b   1.000
_cell.length_c   1.000
_cell.angle_alpha   90.00
_cell.angle_beta   90.00
_cell.angle_gamma   90.00
#
_symmetry.space_group_name_H-M   'P 1'
#
loop_
_entity.id
_entity.type
_entity.pdbx_description
1 polymer ?
#
loop_
_entity_poly.entity_id
_entity_poly.type
_entity_poly.pdbx_seq_one_letter_code
_entity_poly.pdbx_strand_id
1 'polypeptide(L)'
;EYYPNCEVVFMGMANIHSIRKSFQSLRLLCTQMPDPGNWLSALESTKWLQHLSVLLKSALLVVHAVDRDQRPVLVHCSDGWDRTPQIVALAKLLLDPYYRTTEGFQVLVETEWLDFGHKFADRCGHGENSDDLNERCPVFLQWLDCVHQLQRQFPCSFEFNEAFLVKLVQHTYSCLFGTFLCNNAKERGEKHTQERTCSVWSLLRAANKAFRNLLYSSQSESVLYPVCHVRNLMLWSAVYLPCSSPSTPTDDTCAPYPVPGSSPEDQPLGRLPKTRSFDNLTTACDSSVPTSNRRSSDPSLNEKWQEHRRSLELSSLGNPGDDPFDGDSLSKQGRAPVGAELSVAAGVAEGQMENILQEATKDDVGLEEHLRGSLETVGKGDEIALDKEKRTENLHG
;
A
#
# COMPACT_ATOMS: atom_id res chain seq x y z
N GLU A 1 -15.49 -29.47 24.01
CA GLU A 1 -16.59 -29.64 25.00
C GLU A 1 -17.62 -28.50 24.91
N TYR A 2 -17.23 -27.23 25.00
CA TYR A 2 -18.18 -26.11 24.97
C TYR A 2 -18.80 -25.81 23.58
N TYR A 3 -18.11 -26.15 22.49
CA TYR A 3 -18.58 -25.94 21.11
C TYR A 3 -18.50 -27.24 20.30
N PRO A 4 -19.47 -28.17 20.45
CA PRO A 4 -19.34 -29.54 19.95
C PRO A 4 -19.34 -29.66 18.42
N ASN A 5 -19.90 -28.67 17.72
CA ASN A 5 -19.96 -28.63 16.25
C ASN A 5 -18.94 -27.66 15.64
N CYS A 6 -17.93 -27.25 16.41
CA CYS A 6 -16.91 -26.32 15.97
C CYS A 6 -15.54 -26.98 15.97
N GLU A 7 -14.93 -27.02 14.79
CA GLU A 7 -13.52 -27.36 14.64
C GLU A 7 -12.68 -26.10 14.90
N VAL A 8 -11.72 -26.20 15.82
CA VAL A 8 -10.83 -25.07 16.16
C VAL A 8 -9.48 -25.30 15.51
N VAL A 9 -9.05 -24.35 14.67
CA VAL A 9 -7.77 -24.38 13.97
C VAL A 9 -6.91 -23.20 14.40
N PHE A 10 -5.71 -23.47 14.91
CA PHE A 10 -4.75 -22.44 15.26
C PHE A 10 -3.85 -22.09 14.07
N MET A 11 -3.91 -20.84 13.63
CA MET A 11 -3.21 -20.38 12.43
C MET A 11 -1.70 -20.12 12.63
N GLY A 12 -1.20 -20.17 13.87
CA GLY A 12 0.23 -19.95 14.16
C GLY A 12 0.76 -18.56 13.80
N MET A 13 -0.12 -17.56 13.72
CA MET A 13 0.25 -16.19 13.39
C MET A 13 0.91 -15.46 14.57
N ALA A 14 2.04 -14.82 14.27
CA ALA A 14 2.81 -14.05 15.24
C ALA A 14 2.04 -12.83 15.75
N ASN A 15 2.36 -12.37 16.97
CA ASN A 15 1.78 -11.17 17.56
C ASN A 15 2.44 -9.89 17.03
N ILE A 16 1.89 -8.72 17.41
CA ILE A 16 2.36 -7.42 16.94
C ILE A 16 3.85 -7.16 17.24
N HIS A 17 4.36 -7.63 18.39
CA HIS A 17 5.76 -7.44 18.77
C HIS A 17 6.73 -8.21 17.86
N SER A 18 6.35 -9.45 17.52
CA SER A 18 7.14 -10.28 16.60
C SER A 18 7.15 -9.70 15.19
N ILE A 19 6.00 -9.23 14.71
CA ILE A 19 5.89 -8.56 13.40
C ILE A 19 6.69 -7.25 13.38
N ARG A 20 6.60 -6.43 14.45
CA ARG A 20 7.42 -5.22 14.60
C ARG A 20 8.92 -5.54 14.50
N LYS A 21 9.40 -6.52 15.26
CA LYS A 21 10.82 -6.92 15.23
C LYS A 21 11.26 -7.40 13.84
N SER A 22 10.45 -8.24 13.19
CA SER A 22 10.68 -8.71 11.83
C SER A 22 10.81 -7.54 10.84
N PHE A 23 9.89 -6.58 10.92
CA PHE A 23 9.89 -5.40 10.06
C PHE A 23 11.07 -4.47 10.32
N GLN A 24 11.47 -4.28 11.58
CA GLN A 24 12.66 -3.52 11.93
C GLN A 24 13.93 -4.14 11.32
N SER A 25 14.08 -5.47 11.41
CA SER A 25 15.19 -6.19 10.77
C SER A 25 15.15 -6.07 9.25
N LEU A 26 13.96 -6.13 8.63
CA LEU A 26 13.80 -5.94 7.18
C LEU A 26 14.23 -4.54 6.77
N ARG A 27 13.76 -3.51 7.47
CA ARG A 27 14.08 -2.11 7.19
C ARG A 27 15.59 -1.87 7.29
N LEU A 28 16.22 -2.36 8.36
CA LEU A 28 17.66 -2.26 8.56
C LEU A 28 18.43 -2.90 7.39
N LEU A 29 18.02 -4.10 6.96
CA LEU A 29 18.60 -4.77 5.80
C LEU A 29 18.47 -3.93 4.52
N CYS A 30 17.30 -3.35 4.28
CA CYS A 30 17.02 -2.57 3.08
C CYS A 30 17.74 -1.20 3.03
N THR A 31 18.14 -0.65 4.18
CA THR A 31 18.90 0.63 4.25
C THR A 31 20.41 0.45 4.13
N GLN A 32 20.92 -0.76 4.31
CA GLN A 32 22.35 -1.04 4.22
C GLN A 32 22.78 -1.23 2.76
N MET A 33 24.06 -0.94 2.48
CA MET A 33 24.65 -1.29 1.20
C MET A 33 24.53 -2.81 0.98
N PRO A 34 23.92 -3.26 -0.11
CA PRO A 34 23.66 -4.69 -0.30
C PRO A 34 24.97 -5.44 -0.50
N ASP A 35 25.18 -6.49 0.30
CA ASP A 35 26.14 -7.55 -0.01
C ASP A 35 25.41 -8.63 -0.85
N PRO A 36 25.69 -8.74 -2.16
CA PRO A 36 25.01 -9.69 -3.02
C PRO A 36 25.19 -11.15 -2.58
N GLY A 37 26.30 -11.47 -1.91
CA GLY A 37 26.61 -12.84 -1.48
C GLY A 37 25.75 -13.32 -0.30
N ASN A 38 25.29 -12.39 0.54
CA ASN A 38 24.54 -12.70 1.77
C ASN A 38 23.07 -12.23 1.72
N TRP A 39 22.65 -11.51 0.67
CA TRP A 39 21.33 -10.91 0.57
C TRP A 39 20.16 -11.85 0.89
N LEU A 40 20.15 -13.05 0.30
CA LEU A 40 19.05 -14.01 0.48
C LEU A 40 18.99 -14.56 1.91
N SER A 41 20.15 -14.88 2.50
CA SER A 41 20.24 -15.35 3.89
C SER A 41 19.90 -14.25 4.88
N ALA A 42 20.34 -13.01 4.63
CA ALA A 42 19.98 -11.85 5.43
C ALA A 42 18.47 -11.59 5.35
N LEU A 43 17.87 -11.63 4.16
CA LEU A 43 16.41 -11.50 3.99
C LEU A 43 15.66 -12.61 4.71
N GLU A 44 16.11 -13.86 4.63
CA GLU A 44 15.54 -14.99 5.37
C GLU A 44 15.60 -14.78 6.89
N SER A 45 16.65 -14.16 7.39
CA SER A 45 16.82 -13.90 8.83
C SER A 45 15.77 -12.92 9.38
N THR A 46 15.24 -12.02 8.54
CA THR A 46 14.17 -11.06 8.92
C THR A 46 12.85 -11.75 9.24
N LYS A 47 12.61 -12.95 8.69
CA LYS A 47 11.34 -13.69 8.74
C LYS A 47 10.13 -13.01 8.09
N TRP A 48 10.31 -11.87 7.40
CA TRP A 48 9.19 -11.10 6.85
C TRP A 48 8.36 -11.92 5.86
N LEU A 49 9.00 -12.54 4.87
CA LEU A 49 8.32 -13.36 3.86
C LEU A 49 7.69 -14.62 4.48
N GLN A 50 8.26 -15.16 5.56
CA GLN A 50 7.66 -16.26 6.31
C GLN A 50 6.35 -15.81 6.96
N HIS A 51 6.30 -14.60 7.53
CA HIS A 51 5.07 -14.06 8.10
C HIS A 51 3.99 -13.79 7.02
N LEU A 52 4.37 -13.25 5.86
CA LEU A 52 3.45 -13.12 4.71
C LEU A 52 2.91 -14.48 4.26
N SER A 53 3.77 -15.49 4.18
CA SER A 53 3.41 -16.87 3.82
C SER A 53 2.36 -17.45 4.78
N VAL A 54 2.56 -17.29 6.08
CA VAL A 54 1.60 -17.76 7.09
C VAL A 54 0.27 -17.01 7.00
N LEU A 55 0.30 -15.68 6.80
CA LEU A 55 -0.91 -14.89 6.63
C LEU A 55 -1.72 -15.32 5.38
N LEU A 56 -1.06 -15.45 4.23
CA LEU A 56 -1.71 -15.92 2.99
C LEU A 56 -2.29 -17.34 3.15
N LYS A 57 -1.56 -18.26 3.80
CA LYS A 57 -2.06 -19.62 4.09
C LYS A 57 -3.29 -19.59 5.00
N SER A 58 -3.29 -18.71 6.00
CA SER A 58 -4.41 -18.58 6.94
C SER A 58 -5.67 -18.10 6.23
N ALA A 59 -5.55 -17.09 5.35
CA ALA A 59 -6.66 -16.66 4.49
C ALA A 59 -7.11 -17.78 3.54
N LEU A 60 -6.17 -18.51 2.93
CA LEU A 60 -6.49 -19.60 2.01
C LEU A 60 -7.25 -20.76 2.70
N LEU A 61 -6.99 -21.03 3.97
CA LEU A 61 -7.77 -21.99 4.75
C LEU A 61 -9.23 -21.55 4.91
N VAL A 62 -9.47 -20.25 5.14
CA VAL A 62 -10.83 -19.69 5.17
C VAL A 62 -11.50 -19.82 3.80
N VAL A 63 -10.77 -19.50 2.72
CA VAL A 63 -11.27 -19.66 1.33
C VAL A 63 -11.67 -21.10 1.06
N HIS A 64 -10.84 -22.09 1.42
CA HIS A 64 -11.17 -23.50 1.22
C HIS A 64 -12.42 -23.93 2.01
N ALA A 65 -12.54 -23.52 3.27
CA ALA A 65 -13.69 -23.85 4.08
C ALA A 65 -15.00 -23.25 3.52
N VAL A 66 -14.96 -22.01 3.02
CA VAL A 66 -16.13 -21.34 2.45
C VAL A 66 -16.47 -21.85 1.05
N ASP A 67 -15.50 -21.84 0.12
CA ASP A 67 -15.75 -22.13 -1.30
C ASP A 67 -15.85 -23.63 -1.60
N ARG A 68 -15.00 -24.46 -0.98
CA ARG A 68 -14.97 -25.90 -1.29
C ARG A 68 -15.81 -26.72 -0.34
N ASP A 69 -15.66 -26.47 0.96
CA ASP A 69 -16.34 -27.27 1.96
C ASP A 69 -17.75 -26.75 2.25
N GLN A 70 -18.10 -25.55 1.80
CA GLN A 70 -19.39 -24.90 2.00
C GLN A 70 -19.75 -24.78 3.49
N ARG A 71 -18.75 -24.42 4.32
CA ARG A 71 -18.88 -24.29 5.77
C ARG A 71 -18.75 -22.84 6.21
N PRO A 72 -19.57 -22.38 7.17
CA PRO A 72 -19.38 -21.09 7.79
C PRO A 72 -18.09 -21.09 8.63
N VAL A 73 -17.38 -19.96 8.64
CA VAL A 73 -16.14 -19.79 9.39
C VAL A 73 -16.27 -18.59 10.32
N LEU A 74 -15.86 -18.77 11.58
CA LEU A 74 -15.67 -17.68 12.53
C LEU A 74 -14.16 -17.45 12.69
N VAL A 75 -13.70 -16.24 12.35
CA VAL A 75 -12.30 -15.84 12.50
C VAL A 75 -12.19 -14.91 13.70
N HIS A 76 -11.28 -15.21 14.63
CA HIS A 76 -10.96 -14.31 15.73
C HIS A 76 -9.47 -14.40 16.08
N CYS A 77 -8.99 -13.42 16.84
CA CYS A 77 -7.69 -13.48 17.50
C CYS A 77 -7.86 -13.12 18.98
N SER A 78 -6.88 -12.48 19.61
CA SER A 78 -6.97 -12.03 21.01
C SER A 78 -8.01 -10.92 21.16
N ASP A 79 -7.78 -9.78 20.50
CA ASP A 79 -8.67 -8.60 20.58
C ASP A 79 -9.56 -8.40 19.34
N GLY A 80 -9.27 -9.12 18.25
CA GLY A 80 -10.10 -9.11 17.05
C GLY A 80 -9.79 -8.00 16.03
N TRP A 81 -8.90 -7.05 16.32
CA TRP A 81 -8.67 -5.88 15.44
C TRP A 81 -7.35 -5.88 14.65
N ASP A 82 -6.47 -6.89 14.81
CA ASP A 82 -5.19 -6.98 14.08
C ASP A 82 -5.16 -8.15 13.08
N ARG A 83 -5.02 -9.38 13.57
CA ARG A 83 -4.90 -10.58 12.71
C ARG A 83 -6.22 -10.95 12.05
N THR A 84 -7.35 -10.68 12.72
CA THR A 84 -8.68 -10.96 12.17
C THR A 84 -8.93 -10.20 10.87
N PRO A 85 -8.83 -8.85 10.81
CA PRO A 85 -9.08 -8.15 9.55
C PRO A 85 -8.05 -8.51 8.46
N GLN A 86 -6.80 -8.84 8.82
CA GLN A 86 -5.84 -9.37 7.85
C GLN A 86 -6.36 -10.64 7.14
N ILE A 87 -6.83 -11.62 7.90
CA ILE A 87 -7.36 -12.89 7.36
C ILE A 87 -8.66 -12.66 6.61
N VAL A 88 -9.62 -11.96 7.23
CA VAL A 88 -10.97 -11.78 6.66
C VAL A 88 -10.90 -10.96 5.37
N ALA A 89 -10.16 -9.85 5.36
CA ALA A 89 -10.05 -9.02 4.16
C ALA A 89 -9.30 -9.73 3.02
N LEU A 90 -8.26 -10.53 3.32
CA LEU A 90 -7.62 -11.37 2.29
C LEU A 90 -8.57 -12.45 1.76
N ALA A 91 -9.30 -13.15 2.64
CA ALA A 91 -10.25 -14.16 2.20
C ALA A 91 -11.35 -13.55 1.31
N LYS A 92 -11.86 -12.35 1.65
CA LYS A 92 -12.80 -11.60 0.83
C LYS A 92 -12.23 -11.25 -0.55
N LEU A 93 -10.99 -10.77 -0.63
CA LEU A 93 -10.31 -10.52 -1.92
C LEU A 93 -10.16 -11.78 -2.79
N LEU A 94 -9.89 -12.92 -2.14
CA LEU A 94 -9.73 -14.19 -2.81
C LEU A 94 -11.07 -14.78 -3.27
N LEU A 95 -12.16 -14.55 -2.54
CA LEU A 95 -13.49 -15.12 -2.82
C LEU A 95 -14.32 -14.28 -3.78
N ASP A 96 -14.24 -12.95 -3.72
CA ASP A 96 -15.18 -12.06 -4.40
C ASP A 96 -14.46 -11.07 -5.34
N PRO A 97 -14.75 -11.10 -6.66
CA PRO A 97 -14.25 -10.12 -7.64
C PRO A 97 -14.56 -8.66 -7.31
N TYR A 98 -15.65 -8.37 -6.61
CA TYR A 98 -16.03 -7.00 -6.27
C TYR A 98 -14.90 -6.30 -5.51
N TYR A 99 -14.34 -6.93 -4.49
CA TYR A 99 -13.28 -6.35 -3.68
C TYR A 99 -11.95 -6.13 -4.42
N ARG A 100 -11.82 -6.68 -5.64
CA ARG A 100 -10.66 -6.48 -6.53
C ARG A 100 -10.83 -5.29 -7.48
N THR A 101 -11.99 -4.65 -7.47
CA THR A 101 -12.21 -3.34 -8.11
C THR A 101 -11.70 -2.21 -7.21
N THR A 102 -11.48 -1.02 -7.78
CA THR A 102 -11.05 0.17 -7.02
C THR A 102 -12.07 0.54 -5.94
N GLU A 103 -13.35 0.51 -6.30
CA GLU A 103 -14.46 0.82 -5.40
C GLU A 103 -14.60 -0.26 -4.32
N GLY A 104 -14.62 -1.54 -4.71
CA GLY A 104 -14.74 -2.62 -3.75
C GLY A 104 -13.55 -2.70 -2.80
N PHE A 105 -12.33 -2.43 -3.26
CA PHE A 105 -11.17 -2.37 -2.38
C PHE A 105 -11.27 -1.23 -1.36
N GLN A 106 -11.75 -0.06 -1.76
CA GLN A 106 -12.05 1.03 -0.84
C GLN A 106 -13.09 0.59 0.20
N VAL A 107 -14.20 -0.02 -0.22
CA VAL A 107 -15.22 -0.53 0.70
C VAL A 107 -14.64 -1.57 1.65
N LEU A 108 -13.78 -2.46 1.17
CA LEU A 108 -13.12 -3.47 2.00
C LEU A 108 -12.25 -2.84 3.09
N VAL A 109 -11.47 -1.80 2.76
CA VAL A 109 -10.63 -1.10 3.72
C VAL A 109 -11.48 -0.31 4.72
N GLU A 110 -12.47 0.44 4.25
CA GLU A 110 -13.38 1.20 5.12
C GLU A 110 -14.11 0.27 6.10
N THR A 111 -14.60 -0.87 5.63
CA THR A 111 -15.34 -1.80 6.49
C THR A 111 -14.41 -2.59 7.41
N GLU A 112 -13.57 -3.47 6.87
CA GLU A 112 -12.80 -4.44 7.67
C GLU A 112 -11.70 -3.81 8.52
N TRP A 113 -11.19 -2.65 8.13
CA TRP A 113 -10.12 -1.99 8.85
C TRP A 113 -10.60 -0.79 9.66
N LEU A 114 -11.35 0.12 9.04
CA LEU A 114 -11.73 1.35 9.72
C LEU A 114 -12.94 1.14 10.63
N ASP A 115 -14.06 0.63 10.13
CA ASP A 115 -15.29 0.46 10.89
C ASP A 115 -15.16 -0.61 11.99
N PHE A 116 -14.48 -1.72 11.68
CA PHE A 116 -14.17 -2.77 12.67
C PHE A 116 -13.06 -2.40 13.67
N GLY A 117 -12.51 -1.19 13.59
CA GLY A 117 -11.73 -0.58 14.67
C GLY A 117 -10.27 -1.04 14.75
N HIS A 118 -9.62 -1.29 13.61
CA HIS A 118 -8.16 -1.38 13.60
C HIS A 118 -7.58 -0.08 14.16
N LYS A 119 -6.70 -0.21 15.17
CA LYS A 119 -6.13 0.90 15.92
C LYS A 119 -5.04 1.65 15.11
N PHE A 120 -5.42 2.29 14.00
CA PHE A 120 -4.47 2.93 13.09
C PHE A 120 -3.56 3.96 13.76
N ALA A 121 -4.10 4.81 14.63
CA ALA A 121 -3.29 5.82 15.31
C ALA A 121 -2.21 5.18 16.19
N ASP A 122 -2.55 4.16 16.98
CA ASP A 122 -1.58 3.48 17.84
C ASP A 122 -0.57 2.66 17.03
N ARG A 123 -1.05 1.91 16.03
CA ARG A 123 -0.22 1.02 15.20
C ARG A 123 0.76 1.78 14.32
N CYS A 124 0.35 2.95 13.82
CA CYS A 124 1.16 3.78 12.93
C CYS A 124 1.92 4.89 13.67
N GLY A 125 1.63 5.14 14.95
CA GLY A 125 2.28 6.18 15.73
C GLY A 125 1.80 7.60 15.37
N HIS A 126 0.50 7.78 15.16
CA HIS A 126 -0.07 9.08 14.82
C HIS A 126 -0.45 9.89 16.06
N GLY A 127 -0.06 11.17 16.09
CA GLY A 127 -0.54 12.16 17.06
C GLY A 127 0.26 12.23 18.36
N GLU A 128 -0.09 13.22 19.19
CA GLU A 128 0.67 13.64 20.38
C GLU A 128 0.64 12.62 21.54
N ASN A 129 -0.28 11.66 21.53
CA ASN A 129 -0.40 10.62 22.57
C ASN A 129 0.11 9.25 22.08
N SER A 130 0.89 9.21 20.99
CA SER A 130 1.41 7.97 20.40
C SER A 130 2.75 7.51 21.01
N ASP A 131 2.90 7.76 22.31
CA ASP A 131 4.13 7.56 23.07
C ASP A 131 4.42 6.08 23.33
N ASP A 132 3.38 5.22 23.33
CA ASP A 132 3.59 3.80 23.53
C ASP A 132 4.14 3.13 22.26
N LEU A 133 5.46 3.15 22.15
CA LEU A 133 6.21 2.46 21.11
C LEU A 133 5.91 0.95 21.06
N ASN A 134 5.40 0.35 22.15
CA ASN A 134 5.04 -1.06 22.18
C ASN A 134 3.75 -1.39 21.43
N GLU A 135 2.91 -0.40 21.14
CA GLU A 135 1.70 -0.57 20.35
C GLU A 135 1.93 -0.40 18.84
N ARG A 136 3.09 0.16 18.43
CA ARG A 136 3.43 0.37 17.01
C ARG A 136 3.69 -0.95 16.30
N CYS A 137 3.09 -1.16 15.14
CA CYS A 137 3.26 -2.38 14.34
C CYS A 137 2.72 -2.19 12.90
N PRO A 138 3.43 -2.66 11.86
CA PRO A 138 3.02 -2.52 10.45
C PRO A 138 1.94 -3.53 10.03
N VAL A 139 0.85 -3.67 10.79
CA VAL A 139 -0.20 -4.70 10.55
C VAL A 139 -0.90 -4.47 9.21
N PHE A 140 -1.32 -3.23 8.92
CA PHE A 140 -1.97 -2.87 7.66
C PHE A 140 -0.99 -2.95 6.47
N LEU A 141 0.25 -2.51 6.66
CA LEU A 141 1.31 -2.64 5.64
C LEU A 141 1.58 -4.12 5.29
N GLN A 142 1.64 -5.00 6.30
CA GLN A 142 1.80 -6.44 6.08
C GLN A 142 0.65 -7.01 5.23
N TRP A 143 -0.58 -6.54 5.46
CA TRP A 143 -1.73 -6.94 4.64
C TRP A 143 -1.62 -6.42 3.20
N LEU A 144 -1.27 -5.15 3.01
CA LEU A 144 -1.05 -4.58 1.68
C LEU A 144 0.07 -5.30 0.92
N ASP A 145 1.13 -5.74 1.60
CA ASP A 145 2.17 -6.58 1.00
C ASP A 145 1.58 -7.91 0.50
N CYS A 146 0.73 -8.58 1.30
CA CYS A 146 0.01 -9.76 0.81
C CYS A 146 -0.86 -9.44 -0.42
N VAL A 147 -1.55 -8.30 -0.48
CA VAL A 147 -2.31 -7.88 -1.68
C VAL A 147 -1.38 -7.69 -2.88
N HIS A 148 -0.21 -7.08 -2.68
CA HIS A 148 0.82 -6.98 -3.71
C HIS A 148 1.29 -8.36 -4.19
N GLN A 149 1.52 -9.33 -3.29
CA GLN A 149 1.84 -10.71 -3.69
C GLN A 149 0.72 -11.33 -4.55
N LEU A 150 -0.56 -11.05 -4.25
CA LEU A 150 -1.69 -11.50 -5.06
C LEU A 150 -1.72 -10.83 -6.44
N GLN A 151 -1.52 -9.52 -6.54
CA GLN A 151 -1.43 -8.82 -7.83
C GLN A 151 -0.36 -9.42 -8.73
N ARG A 152 0.78 -9.84 -8.16
CA ARG A 152 1.86 -10.47 -8.91
C ARG A 152 1.52 -11.87 -9.41
N GLN A 153 0.79 -12.65 -8.62
CA GLN A 153 0.35 -14.00 -9.03
C GLN A 153 -0.85 -13.96 -9.99
N PHE A 154 -1.67 -12.90 -9.92
CA PHE A 154 -2.87 -12.72 -10.73
C PHE A 154 -2.92 -11.35 -11.43
N PRO A 155 -2.06 -11.12 -12.45
CA PRO A 155 -1.88 -9.79 -13.07
C PRO A 155 -3.14 -9.16 -13.68
N CYS A 156 -4.15 -9.97 -14.03
CA CYS A 156 -5.38 -9.50 -14.68
C CYS A 156 -6.58 -9.40 -13.72
N SER A 157 -6.41 -9.76 -12.45
CA SER A 157 -7.53 -9.95 -11.52
C SER A 157 -7.89 -8.72 -10.70
N PHE A 158 -7.03 -7.69 -10.66
CA PHE A 158 -7.21 -6.47 -9.87
C PHE A 158 -7.31 -5.25 -10.77
N GLU A 159 -8.28 -4.37 -10.51
CA GLU A 159 -8.49 -3.15 -11.30
C GLU A 159 -7.44 -2.07 -11.03
N PHE A 160 -6.95 -2.01 -9.79
CA PHE A 160 -5.90 -1.08 -9.39
C PHE A 160 -4.51 -1.70 -9.59
N ASN A 161 -3.50 -0.87 -9.82
CA ASN A 161 -2.11 -1.29 -10.06
C ASN A 161 -1.25 -1.21 -8.79
N GLU A 162 0.05 -1.49 -8.90
CA GLU A 162 0.99 -1.41 -7.77
C GLU A 162 1.12 0.02 -7.22
N ALA A 163 1.10 1.04 -8.08
CA ALA A 163 1.22 2.43 -7.67
C ALA A 163 0.08 2.88 -6.74
N PHE A 164 -1.12 2.31 -6.92
CA PHE A 164 -2.25 2.50 -6.00
C PHE A 164 -1.88 2.02 -4.59
N LEU A 165 -1.36 0.79 -4.48
CA LEU A 165 -0.98 0.19 -3.20
C LEU A 165 0.18 0.95 -2.54
N VAL A 166 1.20 1.35 -3.31
CA VAL A 166 2.33 2.16 -2.82
C VAL A 166 1.83 3.50 -2.27
N LYS A 167 0.92 4.18 -2.97
CA LYS A 167 0.35 5.44 -2.49
C LYS A 167 -0.53 5.25 -1.26
N LEU A 168 -1.24 4.14 -1.17
CA LEU A 168 -2.01 3.80 0.02
C LEU A 168 -1.10 3.60 1.23
N VAL A 169 -0.01 2.81 1.10
CA VAL A 169 1.01 2.65 2.13
C VAL A 169 1.56 4.00 2.57
N GLN A 170 1.98 4.84 1.62
CA GLN A 170 2.53 6.16 1.90
C GLN A 170 1.56 7.00 2.74
N HIS A 171 0.28 7.04 2.35
CA HIS A 171 -0.73 7.86 3.01
C HIS A 171 -1.36 7.22 4.25
N THR A 172 -1.07 5.95 4.55
CA THR A 172 -1.28 5.39 5.88
C THR A 172 -0.41 6.10 6.91
N TYR A 173 0.83 6.48 6.60
CA TYR A 173 1.76 7.07 7.56
C TYR A 173 1.92 8.60 7.45
N SER A 174 1.50 9.21 6.33
CA SER A 174 1.80 10.64 6.09
C SER A 174 0.94 11.62 6.90
N CYS A 175 -0.17 11.17 7.49
CA CYS A 175 -1.20 12.00 8.13
C CYS A 175 -1.75 13.14 7.26
N LEU A 176 -1.59 13.05 5.93
CA LEU A 176 -2.06 14.08 4.99
C LEU A 176 -3.59 14.02 4.80
N PHE A 177 -4.14 12.81 4.89
CA PHE A 177 -5.57 12.53 4.77
C PHE A 177 -6.09 12.05 6.12
N GLY A 178 -7.37 12.29 6.40
CA GLY A 178 -7.98 11.83 7.65
C GLY A 178 -8.40 10.37 7.67
N THR A 179 -8.31 9.66 6.53
CA THR A 179 -8.78 8.28 6.37
C THR A 179 -8.22 7.34 7.44
N PHE A 180 -6.92 7.42 7.73
CA PHE A 180 -6.23 6.53 8.67
C PHE A 180 -5.90 7.20 10.01
N LEU A 181 -6.63 8.26 10.39
CA LEU A 181 -6.51 8.87 11.70
C LEU A 181 -7.43 8.19 12.72
N CYS A 182 -7.07 8.32 14.00
CA CYS A 182 -7.75 7.74 15.17
C CYS A 182 -7.79 6.20 15.17
N ASN A 183 -8.33 5.61 16.23
CA ASN A 183 -8.34 4.16 16.42
C ASN A 183 -9.69 3.50 16.11
N ASN A 184 -10.79 4.25 16.05
CA ASN A 184 -12.12 3.70 15.82
C ASN A 184 -13.09 4.76 15.29
N ALA A 185 -14.27 4.31 14.84
CA ALA A 185 -15.31 5.17 14.29
C ALA A 185 -15.82 6.22 15.29
N LYS A 186 -15.89 5.87 16.59
CA LYS A 186 -16.32 6.79 17.65
C LYS A 186 -15.38 8.00 17.75
N GLU A 187 -14.08 7.76 17.87
CA GLU A 187 -13.07 8.84 17.93
C GLU A 187 -13.08 9.69 16.66
N ARG A 188 -13.26 9.07 15.48
CA ARG A 188 -13.34 9.81 14.21
C ARG A 188 -14.57 10.71 14.14
N GLY A 189 -15.69 10.28 14.71
CA GLY A 189 -16.91 11.09 14.84
C GLY A 189 -16.72 12.25 15.81
N GLU A 190 -16.16 12.01 16.99
CA GLU A 190 -15.90 13.04 18.00
C GLU A 190 -14.94 14.13 17.50
N LYS A 191 -13.96 13.77 16.66
CA LYS A 191 -13.00 14.71 16.07
C LYS A 191 -13.47 15.34 14.76
N HIS A 192 -14.65 14.98 14.25
CA HIS A 192 -15.19 15.46 12.97
C HIS A 192 -14.21 15.27 11.81
N THR A 193 -13.59 14.08 11.74
CA THR A 193 -12.48 13.85 10.81
C THR A 193 -12.92 13.96 9.35
N GLN A 194 -14.13 13.49 9.04
CA GLN A 194 -14.68 13.54 7.68
C GLN A 194 -14.97 14.98 7.22
N GLU A 195 -15.41 15.87 8.12
CA GLU A 195 -15.67 17.28 7.77
C GLU A 195 -14.39 18.12 7.75
N ARG A 196 -13.38 17.75 8.53
CA ARG A 196 -12.17 18.56 8.74
C ARG A 196 -10.97 18.14 7.88
N THR A 197 -11.06 17.03 7.17
CA THR A 197 -9.94 16.48 6.39
C THR A 197 -10.39 15.96 5.04
N CYS A 198 -9.44 15.77 4.13
CA CYS A 198 -9.70 15.05 2.88
C CYS A 198 -9.55 13.53 3.07
N SER A 199 -10.30 12.77 2.28
CA SER A 199 -10.13 11.32 2.17
C SER A 199 -9.06 10.95 1.15
N VAL A 200 -8.24 9.94 1.46
CA VAL A 200 -7.26 9.37 0.52
C VAL A 200 -7.93 8.82 -0.74
N TRP A 201 -9.19 8.39 -0.65
CA TRP A 201 -9.96 7.89 -1.78
C TRP A 201 -10.24 8.96 -2.84
N SER A 202 -10.23 10.24 -2.46
CA SER A 202 -10.32 11.34 -3.43
C SER A 202 -9.11 11.38 -4.37
N LEU A 203 -7.93 10.97 -3.90
CA LEU A 203 -6.70 10.80 -4.69
C LEU A 203 -6.74 9.50 -5.49
N LEU A 204 -7.13 8.41 -4.83
CA LEU A 204 -7.11 7.04 -5.35
C LEU A 204 -8.38 6.61 -6.13
N ARG A 205 -9.24 7.56 -6.47
CA ARG A 205 -10.50 7.32 -7.18
C ARG A 205 -10.30 6.62 -8.53
N ALA A 206 -11.27 5.81 -8.94
CA ALA A 206 -11.25 5.06 -10.21
C ALA A 206 -11.07 5.93 -11.47
N ALA A 207 -11.48 7.21 -11.41
CA ALA A 207 -11.27 8.17 -12.50
C ALA A 207 -9.79 8.53 -12.72
N ASN A 208 -8.92 8.32 -11.72
CA ASN A 208 -7.50 8.58 -11.83
C ASN A 208 -6.80 7.40 -12.52
N LYS A 209 -6.62 7.53 -13.84
CA LYS A 209 -6.04 6.49 -14.70
C LYS A 209 -4.62 6.06 -14.30
N ALA A 210 -3.87 6.90 -13.55
CA ALA A 210 -2.53 6.56 -13.08
C ALA A 210 -2.51 5.34 -12.14
N PHE A 211 -3.63 5.05 -11.49
CA PHE A 211 -3.78 3.94 -10.55
C PHE A 211 -4.48 2.72 -11.12
N ARG A 212 -4.86 2.75 -12.40
CA ARG A 212 -5.57 1.66 -13.05
C ARG A 212 -4.60 0.65 -13.65
N ASN A 213 -4.88 -0.63 -13.43
CA ASN A 213 -4.24 -1.74 -14.10
C ASN A 213 -4.86 -1.93 -15.49
N LEU A 214 -4.03 -1.78 -16.53
CA LEU A 214 -4.46 -1.95 -17.92
C LEU A 214 -4.73 -3.41 -18.30
N LEU A 215 -4.20 -4.36 -17.54
CA LEU A 215 -4.42 -5.80 -17.74
C LEU A 215 -5.69 -6.31 -17.07
N TYR A 216 -6.38 -5.47 -16.29
CA TYR A 216 -7.58 -5.87 -15.57
C TYR A 216 -8.67 -6.39 -16.51
N SER A 217 -9.18 -7.58 -16.18
CA SER A 217 -10.33 -8.19 -16.83
C SER A 217 -11.41 -8.50 -15.80
N SER A 218 -12.61 -7.96 -16.02
CA SER A 218 -13.81 -8.27 -15.22
C SER A 218 -14.29 -9.72 -15.39
N GLN A 219 -13.76 -10.45 -16.37
CA GLN A 219 -14.02 -11.87 -16.62
C GLN A 219 -12.92 -12.77 -16.04
N SER A 220 -12.06 -12.23 -15.16
CA SER A 220 -11.07 -13.03 -14.44
C SER A 220 -11.72 -14.06 -13.51
N GLU A 221 -10.92 -15.00 -13.01
CA GLU A 221 -11.36 -16.06 -12.10
C GLU A 221 -12.19 -15.49 -10.94
N SER A 222 -13.30 -16.16 -10.60
CA SER A 222 -14.18 -15.75 -9.51
C SER A 222 -13.51 -15.90 -8.14
N VAL A 223 -12.83 -17.03 -7.91
CA VAL A 223 -12.10 -17.33 -6.68
C VAL A 223 -10.62 -17.55 -7.00
N LEU A 224 -9.74 -16.90 -6.27
CA LEU A 224 -8.28 -16.96 -6.44
C LEU A 224 -7.65 -17.92 -5.44
N TYR A 225 -6.74 -18.77 -5.91
CA TYR A 225 -6.02 -19.76 -5.10
C TYR A 225 -4.50 -19.53 -5.17
N PRO A 226 -3.93 -18.60 -4.38
CA PRO A 226 -2.52 -18.23 -4.45
C PRO A 226 -1.58 -19.34 -3.99
N VAL A 227 -0.39 -19.39 -4.58
CA VAL A 227 0.75 -20.12 -4.05
C VAL A 227 1.33 -19.34 -2.87
N CYS A 228 1.23 -19.91 -1.68
CA CYS A 228 1.62 -19.23 -0.44
C CYS A 228 3.04 -19.60 0.04
N HIS A 229 3.82 -20.37 -0.72
CA HIS A 229 5.17 -20.76 -0.30
C HIS A 229 6.14 -19.58 -0.41
N VAL A 230 7.01 -19.39 0.58
CA VAL A 230 8.04 -18.33 0.62
C VAL A 230 8.85 -18.20 -0.68
N ARG A 231 9.12 -19.31 -1.39
CA ARG A 231 9.84 -19.33 -2.68
C ARG A 231 9.14 -18.50 -3.77
N ASN A 232 7.82 -18.38 -3.67
CA ASN A 232 6.98 -17.68 -4.65
C ASN A 232 6.64 -16.25 -4.21
N LEU A 233 7.09 -15.84 -3.02
CA LEU A 233 6.93 -14.48 -2.53
C LEU A 233 8.19 -13.68 -2.85
N MET A 234 8.03 -12.39 -3.11
CA MET A 234 9.16 -11.51 -3.38
C MET A 234 9.12 -10.27 -2.50
N LEU A 235 10.29 -9.73 -2.20
CA LEU A 235 10.39 -8.45 -1.52
C LEU A 235 9.68 -7.38 -2.35
N TRP A 236 8.83 -6.57 -1.70
CA TRP A 236 8.17 -5.46 -2.34
C TRP A 236 9.12 -4.27 -2.47
N SER A 237 9.97 -4.33 -3.51
CA SER A 237 11.05 -3.36 -3.72
C SER A 237 10.58 -1.91 -3.76
N ALA A 238 9.42 -1.64 -4.37
CA ALA A 238 8.88 -0.28 -4.49
C ALA A 238 8.54 0.39 -3.14
N VAL A 239 8.35 -0.40 -2.08
CA VAL A 239 8.06 0.11 -0.71
C VAL A 239 9.28 0.03 0.19
N TYR A 240 10.04 -1.07 0.12
CA TYR A 240 11.09 -1.33 1.10
C TYR A 240 12.48 -0.87 0.69
N LEU A 241 12.77 -0.81 -0.62
CA LEU A 241 14.06 -0.35 -1.10
C LEU A 241 13.97 1.14 -1.42
N PRO A 242 15.03 1.92 -1.11
CA PRO A 242 15.14 3.28 -1.60
C PRO A 242 14.96 3.30 -3.12
N CYS A 243 14.28 4.32 -3.64
CA CYS A 243 14.21 4.53 -5.07
C CYS A 243 15.65 4.69 -5.56
N SER A 244 16.20 3.65 -6.18
CA SER A 244 17.45 3.78 -6.88
C SER A 244 17.13 4.71 -8.04
N SER A 245 17.45 6.00 -7.90
CA SER A 245 17.83 6.77 -9.07
C SER A 245 19.30 6.46 -9.33
N PRO A 246 19.62 5.54 -10.26
CA PRO A 246 20.69 5.80 -11.17
C PRO A 246 20.01 6.34 -12.43
N SER A 247 20.05 7.66 -12.62
CA SER A 247 20.47 8.09 -13.95
C SER A 247 21.72 7.26 -14.21
N THR A 248 21.68 6.38 -15.21
CA THR A 248 22.88 5.70 -15.70
C THR A 248 24.01 6.72 -15.69
N PRO A 249 25.16 6.47 -15.02
CA PRO A 249 26.31 7.30 -15.29
C PRO A 249 26.49 7.23 -16.80
N THR A 250 26.37 8.37 -17.48
CA THR A 250 26.78 8.43 -18.88
C THR A 250 28.21 7.91 -18.89
N ASP A 251 28.44 6.87 -19.67
CA ASP A 251 29.77 6.32 -19.90
C ASP A 251 30.58 7.35 -20.69
N ASP A 252 30.97 8.44 -20.04
CA ASP A 252 31.87 9.47 -20.57
C ASP A 252 33.35 9.06 -20.39
N THR A 253 33.63 7.76 -20.30
CA THR A 253 35.01 7.26 -20.30
C THR A 253 35.16 6.01 -21.18
N CYS A 254 34.53 6.03 -22.36
CA CYS A 254 34.99 5.18 -23.45
C CYS A 254 36.12 5.90 -24.20
N ALA A 255 37.37 5.59 -23.85
CA ALA A 255 38.52 5.95 -24.67
C ALA A 255 38.36 5.33 -26.07
N PRO A 256 38.51 6.10 -27.17
CA PRO A 256 38.33 5.54 -28.51
C PRO A 256 39.45 4.54 -28.81
N TYR A 257 39.07 3.29 -29.05
CA TYR A 257 39.96 2.27 -29.58
C TYR A 257 40.44 2.69 -31.00
N PRO A 258 41.75 2.69 -31.29
CA PRO A 258 42.23 2.93 -32.64
C PRO A 258 41.92 1.71 -33.53
N VAL A 259 41.17 1.96 -34.60
CA VAL A 259 40.85 0.96 -35.63
C VAL A 259 42.10 0.70 -36.50
N PRO A 260 42.47 -0.55 -36.80
CA PRO A 260 43.61 -0.85 -37.67
C PRO A 260 43.26 -0.63 -39.15
N GLY A 261 44.13 0.08 -39.87
CA GLY A 261 44.38 -0.13 -41.30
C GLY A 261 43.47 0.59 -42.29
N SER A 262 43.93 1.73 -42.81
CA SER A 262 43.52 2.25 -44.12
C SER A 262 44.39 1.66 -45.23
N SER A 263 43.79 1.05 -46.24
CA SER A 263 44.36 0.96 -47.59
C SER A 263 43.31 1.49 -48.57
N PRO A 264 43.69 2.37 -49.51
CA PRO A 264 42.78 2.88 -50.52
C PRO A 264 42.83 1.94 -51.74
N GLU A 265 41.68 1.48 -52.23
CA GLU A 265 41.33 1.32 -53.66
C GLU A 265 40.07 0.44 -53.84
N ASP A 266 39.31 0.79 -54.88
CA ASP A 266 38.16 0.12 -55.54
C ASP A 266 36.70 0.26 -55.04
N GLN A 267 35.91 0.88 -55.92
CA GLN A 267 34.43 0.93 -56.06
C GLN A 267 33.89 -0.34 -56.77
N PRO A 268 32.56 -0.56 -57.04
CA PRO A 268 31.31 0.01 -56.49
C PRO A 268 30.18 -1.05 -56.23
N LEU A 269 28.96 -0.55 -55.95
CA LEU A 269 27.60 -1.15 -56.13
C LEU A 269 26.92 -1.82 -54.92
N GLY A 270 25.72 -1.31 -54.58
CA GLY A 270 24.72 -2.04 -53.80
C GLY A 270 23.83 -1.19 -52.90
N ARG A 271 22.69 -0.70 -53.43
CA ARG A 271 21.58 -0.09 -52.67
C ARG A 271 21.05 -1.05 -51.59
N LEU A 272 20.86 -0.56 -50.37
CA LEU A 272 19.63 -0.79 -49.57
C LEU A 272 19.42 0.40 -48.60
N PRO A 273 18.25 1.05 -48.55
CA PRO A 273 18.02 2.19 -47.66
C PRO A 273 17.75 1.72 -46.22
N LYS A 274 18.55 2.22 -45.28
CA LYS A 274 18.29 2.13 -43.84
C LYS A 274 17.11 3.04 -43.47
N THR A 275 16.13 2.48 -42.77
CA THR A 275 14.99 3.19 -42.20
C THR A 275 15.46 4.20 -41.15
N ARG A 276 15.01 5.45 -41.27
CA ARG A 276 15.25 6.50 -40.28
C ARG A 276 14.39 6.19 -39.04
N SER A 277 15.06 5.90 -37.94
CA SER A 277 14.47 5.89 -36.60
C SER A 277 14.22 7.33 -36.13
N PHE A 278 13.29 7.44 -35.20
CA PHE A 278 12.46 8.58 -34.86
C PHE A 278 13.18 9.62 -33.99
N ASP A 279 13.96 10.50 -34.62
CA ASP A 279 14.49 11.72 -33.96
C ASP A 279 14.08 12.92 -34.79
N ASN A 280 13.01 13.61 -34.34
CA ASN A 280 12.65 15.02 -34.57
C ASN A 280 11.13 15.23 -34.38
N LEU A 281 10.66 15.17 -33.14
CA LEU A 281 9.37 15.76 -32.76
C LEU A 281 9.58 16.76 -31.62
N THR A 282 10.22 17.88 -31.94
CA THR A 282 10.24 19.07 -31.06
C THR A 282 10.28 20.38 -31.83
N THR A 283 9.82 20.39 -33.09
CA THR A 283 9.78 21.63 -33.89
C THR A 283 8.68 21.57 -34.95
N ALA A 284 7.42 21.61 -34.52
CA ALA A 284 6.28 21.87 -35.41
C ALA A 284 5.01 22.25 -34.61
N CYS A 285 5.10 23.24 -33.73
CA CYS A 285 3.93 23.91 -33.17
C CYS A 285 4.03 25.42 -33.45
N ASP A 286 4.09 25.77 -34.72
CA ASP A 286 3.80 27.11 -35.21
C ASP A 286 3.41 26.98 -36.68
N SER A 287 2.10 26.87 -36.94
CA SER A 287 1.43 27.38 -38.15
C SER A 287 -0.05 27.01 -38.12
N SER A 288 -0.86 28.05 -38.23
CA SER A 288 -2.30 28.03 -38.42
C SER A 288 -2.71 27.59 -39.83
N VAL A 289 -3.97 27.16 -39.96
CA VAL A 289 -4.80 26.98 -41.19
C VAL A 289 -4.97 25.52 -41.69
N PRO A 290 -6.21 25.08 -42.01
CA PRO A 290 -6.58 23.67 -42.13
C PRO A 290 -6.47 23.17 -43.58
N THR A 291 -6.14 21.89 -43.76
CA THR A 291 -6.33 21.21 -45.05
C THR A 291 -7.04 19.88 -44.89
N SER A 292 -8.13 19.79 -45.66
CA SER A 292 -8.97 18.63 -45.90
C SER A 292 -8.32 17.73 -46.96
N ASN A 293 -8.26 16.42 -46.72
CA ASN A 293 -8.84 15.38 -47.58
C ASN A 293 -8.26 13.98 -47.31
N ARG A 294 -9.20 13.05 -47.02
CA ARG A 294 -9.30 11.65 -47.52
C ARG A 294 -8.22 10.65 -47.07
N ARG A 295 -8.56 9.38 -46.76
CA ARG A 295 -9.65 8.56 -47.28
C ARG A 295 -10.00 7.42 -46.31
N SER A 296 -11.29 7.23 -46.10
CA SER A 296 -11.94 6.10 -45.45
C SER A 296 -12.10 4.92 -46.39
N SER A 297 -12.12 3.72 -45.82
CA SER A 297 -12.69 2.52 -46.42
C SER A 297 -13.23 1.61 -45.31
N ASP A 298 -14.51 1.74 -44.99
CA ASP A 298 -15.42 0.58 -44.92
C ASP A 298 -16.90 1.03 -44.91
N PRO A 299 -17.80 0.39 -45.70
CA PRO A 299 -19.18 0.82 -45.88
C PRO A 299 -20.16 -0.13 -45.19
N SER A 300 -20.50 0.15 -43.94
CA SER A 300 -21.76 -0.30 -43.34
C SER A 300 -22.03 0.51 -42.09
N LEU A 301 -23.01 1.42 -42.12
CA LEU A 301 -23.96 1.70 -41.06
C LEU A 301 -24.89 2.82 -41.56
N ASN A 302 -26.10 2.39 -41.88
CA ASN A 302 -27.23 3.19 -42.31
C ASN A 302 -27.63 4.22 -41.23
N GLU A 303 -28.06 5.38 -41.70
CA GLU A 303 -28.46 6.57 -40.94
C GLU A 303 -29.56 6.27 -39.91
N LYS A 304 -29.31 6.57 -38.62
CA LYS A 304 -30.37 6.83 -37.59
C LYS A 304 -29.85 7.23 -36.18
N TRP A 305 -28.80 8.03 -36.05
CA TRP A 305 -28.28 8.44 -34.72
C TRP A 305 -27.93 9.93 -34.56
N GLN A 306 -28.72 10.84 -35.14
CA GLN A 306 -28.57 12.29 -34.88
C GLN A 306 -29.81 13.00 -34.31
N GLU A 307 -30.81 12.26 -33.81
CA GLU A 307 -32.06 12.89 -33.32
C GLU A 307 -32.26 12.82 -31.80
N HIS A 308 -31.24 12.44 -31.03
CA HIS A 308 -31.30 12.42 -29.56
C HIS A 308 -30.45 13.46 -28.84
N ARG A 309 -29.89 14.44 -29.59
CA ARG A 309 -29.11 15.55 -29.02
C ARG A 309 -29.80 16.92 -29.12
N ARG A 310 -31.08 16.96 -29.50
CA ARG A 310 -31.89 18.20 -29.63
C ARG A 310 -33.11 18.28 -28.70
N SER A 311 -33.29 17.35 -27.76
CA SER A 311 -34.42 17.37 -26.81
C SER A 311 -34.07 17.77 -25.38
N LEU A 312 -32.96 18.49 -25.15
CA LEU A 312 -32.64 19.03 -23.82
C LEU A 312 -32.52 20.56 -23.77
N GLU A 313 -33.03 21.29 -24.77
CA GLU A 313 -33.13 22.75 -24.73
C GLU A 313 -34.53 23.32 -25.01
N LEU A 314 -35.57 22.50 -25.18
CA LEU A 314 -36.94 23.01 -25.36
C LEU A 314 -37.96 22.22 -24.52
N SER A 315 -37.91 22.41 -23.20
CA SER A 315 -38.99 22.02 -22.27
C SER A 315 -38.98 22.92 -21.03
N SER A 316 -38.72 24.21 -21.22
CA SER A 316 -39.17 25.28 -20.32
C SER A 316 -40.15 26.12 -21.14
N LEU A 317 -41.44 25.80 -21.05
CA LEU A 317 -42.59 26.68 -21.25
C LEU A 317 -43.87 25.84 -21.18
N GLY A 318 -44.53 25.87 -20.01
CA GLY A 318 -45.93 25.50 -19.83
C GLY A 318 -46.55 26.53 -18.88
N ASN A 319 -47.61 27.20 -19.33
CA ASN A 319 -48.48 28.13 -18.61
C ASN A 319 -49.94 27.81 -19.04
N PRO A 320 -51.04 28.28 -18.40
CA PRO A 320 -51.20 29.13 -17.20
C PRO A 320 -52.30 28.65 -16.19
N GLY A 321 -52.46 29.35 -15.04
CA GLY A 321 -53.73 29.44 -14.28
C GLY A 321 -53.69 29.52 -12.74
N ASP A 322 -53.88 30.74 -12.21
CA ASP A 322 -54.50 31.16 -10.92
C ASP A 322 -53.76 31.10 -9.55
N ASP A 323 -53.01 32.18 -9.24
CA ASP A 323 -53.01 33.13 -8.08
C ASP A 323 -53.43 32.75 -6.62
N PRO A 324 -53.09 33.55 -5.57
CA PRO A 324 -51.77 34.07 -5.14
C PRO A 324 -51.56 33.92 -3.60
N PHE A 325 -50.35 34.09 -3.03
CA PHE A 325 -50.12 34.69 -1.68
C PHE A 325 -48.62 34.87 -1.37
N ASP A 326 -48.32 36.03 -0.75
CA ASP A 326 -47.03 36.66 -0.44
C ASP A 326 -46.01 35.89 0.43
N GLY A 327 -44.72 36.27 0.32
CA GLY A 327 -43.73 35.99 1.37
C GLY A 327 -42.25 36.14 0.99
N ASP A 328 -41.76 37.37 1.02
CA ASP A 328 -40.38 37.90 0.94
C ASP A 328 -39.23 37.03 1.52
N SER A 329 -38.07 36.95 0.82
CA SER A 329 -36.73 37.41 1.30
C SER A 329 -35.47 36.69 0.72
N LEU A 330 -34.61 37.53 0.13
CA LEU A 330 -33.13 37.61 0.16
C LEU A 330 -32.21 36.49 -0.40
N SER A 331 -31.49 36.88 -1.45
CA SER A 331 -30.39 36.20 -2.14
C SER A 331 -29.01 36.46 -1.49
N LYS A 332 -28.15 35.44 -1.46
CA LYS A 332 -26.69 35.58 -1.34
C LYS A 332 -25.98 34.61 -2.31
N GLN A 333 -25.16 35.19 -3.18
CA GLN A 333 -24.37 34.54 -4.22
C GLN A 333 -23.24 33.68 -3.64
N GLY A 334 -23.10 32.45 -4.13
CA GLY A 334 -21.94 31.58 -3.93
C GLY A 334 -20.96 31.72 -5.09
N ARG A 335 -19.69 31.99 -4.78
CA ARG A 335 -18.56 32.07 -5.72
C ARG A 335 -17.76 30.76 -5.62
N ALA A 336 -17.65 30.01 -6.72
CA ALA A 336 -16.78 28.85 -6.82
C ALA A 336 -15.31 29.28 -7.04
N PRO A 337 -14.31 28.57 -6.47
CA PRO A 337 -12.95 28.66 -6.94
C PRO A 337 -12.58 27.49 -7.86
N VAL A 338 -11.90 27.88 -8.92
CA VAL A 338 -11.31 27.08 -10.00
C VAL A 338 -10.06 26.35 -9.48
N GLY A 339 -9.83 25.15 -10.02
CA GLY A 339 -8.78 24.22 -9.62
C GLY A 339 -7.35 24.76 -9.70
N ALA A 340 -6.55 24.33 -8.73
CA ALA A 340 -5.09 24.46 -8.74
C ALA A 340 -4.47 23.07 -8.98
N GLU A 341 -3.61 22.99 -9.98
CA GLU A 341 -2.79 21.83 -10.31
C GLU A 341 -1.77 21.56 -9.19
N LEU A 342 -1.78 20.34 -8.65
CA LEU A 342 -0.87 19.89 -7.60
C LEU A 342 0.35 19.19 -8.23
N SER A 343 1.37 19.98 -8.59
CA SER A 343 2.70 19.49 -9.00
C SER A 343 3.75 19.83 -7.94
N VAL A 344 3.57 19.38 -6.69
CA VAL A 344 4.61 19.38 -5.64
C VAL A 344 4.30 18.28 -4.61
N ALA A 345 4.44 16.99 -4.97
CA ALA A 345 4.18 15.90 -4.02
C ALA A 345 5.23 14.77 -4.02
N ALA A 346 6.29 14.88 -4.81
CA ALA A 346 7.34 13.86 -4.86
C ALA A 346 8.40 14.03 -3.76
N GLY A 347 8.78 15.26 -3.41
CA GLY A 347 9.91 15.50 -2.49
C GLY A 347 9.58 15.50 -0.99
N VAL A 348 8.31 15.65 -0.59
CA VAL A 348 7.92 15.73 0.83
C VAL A 348 7.72 14.33 1.46
N ALA A 349 7.52 13.32 0.62
CA ALA A 349 7.26 11.95 1.04
C ALA A 349 8.51 11.21 1.56
N GLU A 350 9.69 11.54 1.04
CA GLU A 350 10.96 10.94 1.46
C GLU A 350 11.28 11.29 2.93
N GLY A 351 11.11 12.55 3.32
CA GLY A 351 11.45 13.01 4.68
C GLY A 351 10.53 12.51 5.79
N GLN A 352 9.26 12.16 5.50
CA GLN A 352 8.34 11.66 6.55
C GLN A 352 8.58 10.19 6.90
N MET A 353 9.04 9.36 5.95
CA MET A 353 9.48 8.00 6.27
C MET A 353 10.82 8.03 7.01
N GLU A 354 11.65 9.04 6.78
CA GLU A 354 12.90 9.29 7.53
C GLU A 354 12.69 9.78 8.97
N ASN A 355 11.62 10.53 9.29
CA ASN A 355 11.37 10.97 10.67
C ASN A 355 11.09 9.79 11.63
N ILE A 356 10.53 8.68 11.12
CA ILE A 356 10.40 7.42 11.87
C ILE A 356 11.79 6.74 12.08
N LEU A 357 12.84 7.12 11.34
CA LEU A 357 14.22 6.58 11.47
C LEU A 357 14.99 7.21 12.64
N GLN A 358 14.83 8.52 12.89
CA GLN A 358 15.63 9.22 13.90
C GLN A 358 15.18 8.95 15.34
N GLU A 359 13.91 8.58 15.54
CA GLU A 359 13.40 8.27 16.88
C GLU A 359 13.77 6.84 17.32
N ALA A 360 13.71 5.86 16.42
CA ALA A 360 14.05 4.47 16.74
C ALA A 360 15.56 4.21 16.95
N THR A 361 16.44 5.07 16.41
CA THR A 361 17.89 4.99 16.65
C THR A 361 18.32 5.69 17.94
N LYS A 362 17.54 6.65 18.45
CA LYS A 362 17.75 7.24 19.78
C LYS A 362 17.45 6.25 20.91
N ASP A 363 16.50 5.34 20.69
CA ASP A 363 16.13 4.32 21.68
C ASP A 363 17.25 3.31 21.94
N ASP A 364 18.07 2.97 20.93
CA ASP A 364 19.20 2.04 21.08
C ASP A 364 20.32 2.69 21.93
N VAL A 365 20.57 3.99 21.75
CA VAL A 365 21.53 4.75 22.57
C VAL A 365 21.01 4.91 24.01
N GLY A 366 19.71 5.16 24.19
CA GLY A 366 19.10 5.30 25.51
C GLY A 366 19.02 3.98 26.30
N LEU A 367 18.77 2.86 25.64
CA LEU A 367 18.80 1.53 26.26
C LEU A 367 20.22 1.08 26.59
N GLU A 368 21.20 1.35 25.73
CA GLU A 368 22.61 1.06 26.03
C GLU A 368 23.15 1.90 27.19
N GLU A 369 22.82 3.20 27.27
CA GLU A 369 23.21 4.06 28.40
C GLU A 369 22.53 3.63 29.72
N HIS A 370 21.27 3.20 29.68
CA HIS A 370 20.55 2.71 30.86
C HIS A 370 21.08 1.34 31.34
N LEU A 371 21.49 0.47 30.43
CA LEU A 371 22.16 -0.81 30.74
C LEU A 371 23.58 -0.58 31.27
N ARG A 372 24.31 0.43 30.77
CA ARG A 372 25.63 0.83 31.29
C ARG A 372 25.55 1.40 32.70
N GLY A 373 24.57 2.27 32.97
CA GLY A 373 24.34 2.85 34.30
C GLY A 373 23.90 1.83 35.36
N SER A 374 23.22 0.76 34.93
CA SER A 374 22.80 -0.32 35.84
C SER A 374 23.92 -1.32 36.16
N LEU A 375 24.92 -1.46 35.28
CA LEU A 375 26.11 -2.28 35.58
C LEU A 375 27.13 -1.57 36.49
N GLU A 376 27.20 -0.24 36.45
CA GLU A 376 28.13 0.54 37.28
C GLU A 376 27.66 0.70 38.74
N THR A 377 26.39 0.43 39.03
CA THR A 377 25.80 0.52 40.39
C THR A 377 25.83 -0.79 41.17
N VAL A 378 26.14 -1.92 40.54
CA VAL A 378 26.23 -3.25 41.20
C VAL A 378 27.67 -3.61 41.59
N GLY A 379 28.66 -2.79 41.22
CA GLY A 379 30.09 -3.08 41.41
C GLY A 379 30.72 -2.65 42.74
N LYS A 380 29.97 -2.09 43.71
CA LYS A 380 30.55 -1.63 44.98
C LYS A 380 29.71 -1.98 46.20
N GLY A 381 30.13 -3.08 46.84
CA GLY A 381 30.15 -3.19 48.30
C GLY A 381 29.12 -4.13 48.88
N ASP A 382 29.50 -5.40 49.04
CA ASP A 382 29.20 -6.13 50.27
C ASP A 382 30.25 -7.22 50.49
N GLU A 383 31.11 -7.01 51.48
CA GLU A 383 31.91 -8.06 52.11
C GLU A 383 31.96 -7.81 53.63
N ILE A 384 31.92 -8.95 54.35
CA ILE A 384 32.29 -9.21 55.76
C ILE A 384 31.17 -9.09 56.82
N ALA A 385 30.69 -10.25 57.30
CA ALA A 385 30.98 -10.75 58.66
C ALA A 385 30.45 -12.18 58.90
N LEU A 386 31.36 -13.10 59.22
CA LEU A 386 31.16 -14.42 59.84
C LEU A 386 31.28 -14.28 61.36
N ASP A 387 30.37 -14.86 62.16
CA ASP A 387 30.74 -15.71 63.33
C ASP A 387 29.51 -16.38 64.01
N LYS A 388 29.67 -17.69 64.31
CA LYS A 388 29.18 -18.50 65.49
C LYS A 388 27.69 -18.47 65.89
N GLU A 389 27.00 -19.51 66.39
CA GLU A 389 27.38 -20.68 67.21
C GLU A 389 26.18 -21.67 67.32
N LYS A 390 26.47 -22.97 67.50
CA LYS A 390 25.77 -24.01 68.31
C LYS A 390 24.29 -24.44 68.06
N ARG A 391 24.16 -25.65 67.49
CA ARG A 391 23.68 -26.92 68.08
C ARG A 391 22.53 -26.90 69.12
N THR A 392 21.39 -27.52 68.75
CA THR A 392 20.65 -28.63 69.44
C THR A 392 19.42 -28.97 68.58
N GLU A 393 19.38 -30.12 67.89
CA GLU A 393 18.84 -31.43 68.30
C GLU A 393 17.32 -31.50 68.55
N ASN A 394 16.66 -32.32 67.71
CA ASN A 394 15.47 -33.15 67.94
C ASN A 394 14.11 -32.41 68.14
N LEU A 395 12.95 -32.85 67.64
CA LEU A 395 12.43 -34.18 67.34
C LEU A 395 11.33 -34.10 66.25
N HIS A 396 11.09 -35.28 65.66
CA HIS A 396 9.99 -35.74 64.79
C HIS A 396 8.62 -35.04 64.86
N GLY A 397 7.96 -35.02 63.70
CA GLY A 397 6.52 -34.86 63.52
C GLY A 397 6.18 -34.57 62.07
#